data_AF-A0A162RTI2-F1
#
_entry.id   AF-A0A162RTI2-F1
#
_cell.length_a   1.000
_cell.length_b   1.000
_cell.length_c   1.000
_cell.angle_alpha   90.00
_cell.angle_beta   90.00
_cell.angle_gamma   90.00
#
_symmetry.space_group_name_H-M   'P 1'
#
loop_
_entity.id
_entity.type
_entity.pdbx_description
1 polymer ?
#
loop_
_entity_poly.entity_id
_entity_poly.type
_entity_poly.pdbx_seq_one_letter_code
_entity_poly.pdbx_strand_id
1 'polypeptide(L)' 'MKKQSAERYTIKDHELHCPICSHDHFYTRHTLMGTAGKSLFDVNWMNPEADNYICEQCGYVLWFLEP' A
#
# COMPACT_ATOMS: atom_id res chain seq x y z
N MET A 1 19.06 -3.23 -1.63
CA MET A 1 17.68 -2.73 -1.45
C MET A 1 17.75 -1.22 -1.33
N LYS A 2 17.10 -0.46 -2.22
CA LYS A 2 17.02 1.01 -2.09
C LYS A 2 16.20 1.33 -0.83
N LYS A 3 16.71 2.18 0.06
CA LYS A 3 15.92 2.73 1.16
C LYS A 3 14.88 3.66 0.53
N GLN A 4 13.64 3.23 0.46
CA GLN A 4 12.53 4.13 0.19
C GLN A 4 12.43 5.08 1.37
N SER A 5 12.51 6.38 1.12
CA SER A 5 12.17 7.41 2.12
C SER A 5 10.67 7.39 2.37
N ALA A 6 10.26 7.66 3.60
CA ALA A 6 8.86 7.93 3.87
C ALA A 6 8.51 9.31 3.32
N GLU A 7 7.34 9.43 2.72
CA GLU A 7 6.88 10.65 2.04
C GLU A 7 5.43 10.97 2.43
N ARG A 8 5.01 12.21 2.17
CA ARG A 8 3.63 12.66 2.35
C ARG A 8 2.82 12.34 1.10
N TYR A 9 1.55 11.99 1.28
CA TYR A 9 0.66 11.61 0.19
C TYR A 9 -0.68 12.33 0.28
N THR A 10 -1.30 12.52 -0.88
CA THR A 10 -2.63 13.08 -1.06
C THR A 10 -3.46 12.10 -1.89
N ILE A 11 -4.66 11.75 -1.42
CA ILE A 11 -5.57 10.82 -2.09
C ILE A 11 -6.91 11.54 -2.33
N LYS A 12 -7.33 11.64 -3.59
CA LYS A 12 -8.55 12.38 -3.98
C LYS A 12 -8.63 13.76 -3.31
N ASP A 13 -7.53 14.52 -3.35
CA ASP A 13 -7.38 15.85 -2.75
C ASP A 13 -7.38 15.91 -1.21
N HIS A 14 -7.27 14.77 -0.52
CA HIS A 14 -7.17 14.71 0.95
C HIS A 14 -5.75 14.31 1.38
N GLU A 15 -5.14 15.10 2.27
CA GLU A 15 -3.87 14.73 2.89
C GLU A 15 -4.03 13.45 3.72
N LEU A 16 -3.13 12.50 3.51
CA LEU A 16 -3.15 11.23 4.20
C LEU A 16 -2.57 11.39 5.61
N HIS A 17 -3.37 11.07 6.62
CA HIS A 17 -2.93 10.99 8.01
C HIS A 17 -3.18 9.60 8.58
N CYS A 18 -2.25 9.12 9.41
CA CYS A 18 -2.39 7.83 10.06
C CYS A 18 -3.55 7.89 11.05
N PRO A 19 -4.58 7.03 10.93
CA PRO A 19 -5.74 7.07 11.84
C PRO A 19 -5.39 6.63 13.27
N ILE A 20 -4.19 6.05 13.48
CA ILE A 20 -3.73 5.56 14.78
C ILE A 20 -2.88 6.60 15.53
N CYS A 21 -1.99 7.32 14.84
CA CYS A 21 -1.03 8.24 15.47
C CYS A 21 -0.98 9.64 14.86
N SER A 22 -1.83 9.95 13.88
CA SER A 22 -1.90 11.23 13.15
C SER A 22 -0.66 11.63 12.35
N HIS A 23 0.39 10.80 12.33
CA HIS A 23 1.58 11.01 11.51
C HIS A 23 1.27 11.04 10.00
N ASP A 24 2.09 11.74 9.23
CA ASP A 24 1.85 12.13 7.84
C ASP A 24 2.86 11.57 6.83
N HIS A 25 3.91 10.85 7.26
CA HIS A 25 4.87 10.20 6.37
C HIS A 25 4.68 8.68 6.29
N PHE A 26 4.73 8.16 5.06
CA PHE A 26 4.44 6.75 4.76
C PHE A 26 5.47 6.15 3.80
N TYR A 27 5.75 4.87 3.98
CA TYR A 27 6.37 4.03 2.95
C TYR A 27 5.30 3.45 2.04
N THR A 28 5.57 3.40 0.73
CA THR A 28 4.62 2.84 -0.25
C THR A 28 5.05 1.49 -0.78
N ARG A 29 4.07 0.61 -0.96
CA ARG A 29 4.22 -0.68 -1.66
C ARG A 29 2.98 -0.97 -2.49
N HIS A 30 3.19 -1.71 -3.57
CA HIS A 30 2.11 -2.33 -4.34
C HIS A 30 2.08 -3.82 -4.02
N THR A 31 0.92 -4.33 -3.61
CA THR A 31 0.77 -5.75 -3.26
C THR A 31 -0.30 -6.40 -4.15
N LEU A 32 0.08 -7.54 -4.75
CA LEU A 32 -0.86 -8.43 -5.43
C LEU A 32 -1.73 -9.13 -4.38
N MET A 33 -3.04 -8.89 -4.38
CA MET A 33 -3.99 -9.50 -3.44
C MET A 33 -4.47 -10.88 -3.91
N GLY A 34 -3.56 -11.69 -4.47
CA GLY A 34 -3.81 -13.06 -4.90
C GLY A 34 -3.08 -14.08 -4.01
N THR A 35 -3.54 -15.33 -4.01
CA THR A 35 -2.81 -16.43 -3.36
C THR A 35 -1.47 -16.63 -4.06
N ALA A 36 -0.38 -16.21 -3.42
CA ALA A 36 1.01 -16.39 -3.86
C ALA A 36 1.47 -17.87 -3.94
N GLY A 37 0.55 -18.84 -4.00
CA GLY A 37 0.84 -20.27 -3.89
C GLY A 37 0.12 -21.20 -4.88
N LYS A 38 -0.56 -20.68 -5.92
CA LYS A 38 -1.35 -21.57 -6.82
C LYS A 38 -1.20 -21.39 -8.32
N SER A 39 -0.33 -20.51 -8.83
CA SER A 39 -0.28 -20.22 -10.26
C SER A 39 1.09 -20.53 -10.87
N LEU A 40 1.40 -21.82 -11.05
CA LEU A 40 2.48 -22.20 -11.98
C LEU A 40 2.02 -22.20 -13.45
N PHE A 41 0.71 -22.17 -13.75
CA PHE A 41 0.24 -22.32 -15.14
C PHE A 41 -1.04 -21.60 -15.56
N ASP A 42 -1.64 -20.70 -14.77
CA ASP A 42 -2.92 -20.14 -15.19
C ASP A 42 -3.19 -18.72 -14.67
N VAL A 43 -3.39 -17.82 -15.64
CA VAL A 43 -4.16 -16.55 -15.59
C VAL A 43 -3.55 -15.35 -14.85
N ASN A 44 -2.68 -14.60 -15.54
CA ASN A 44 -2.07 -13.36 -15.05
C ASN A 44 -2.82 -12.07 -15.49
N TRP A 45 -4.15 -11.98 -15.29
CA TRP A 45 -4.90 -10.75 -15.66
C TRP A 45 -6.02 -10.33 -14.71
N MET A 46 -6.23 -11.02 -13.58
CA MET A 46 -7.39 -10.77 -12.71
C MET A 46 -7.05 -10.75 -11.20
N ASN A 47 -5.77 -10.59 -10.85
CA ASN A 47 -5.41 -10.42 -9.44
C ASN A 47 -5.62 -8.95 -9.06
N PRO A 48 -6.52 -8.63 -8.11
CA PRO A 48 -6.65 -7.27 -7.63
C PRO A 48 -5.31 -6.81 -7.04
N GLU A 49 -4.84 -5.66 -7.49
CA GLU A 49 -3.69 -4.97 -6.92
C GLU A 49 -4.19 -3.95 -5.89
N ALA A 50 -3.43 -3.81 -4.81
CA ALA A 50 -3.70 -2.78 -3.80
C ALA A 50 -2.46 -1.94 -3.54
N ASP A 51 -2.70 -0.63 -3.41
CA ASP A 51 -1.73 0.32 -2.91
C ASP A 51 -1.69 0.27 -1.38
N ASN A 52 -0.48 0.22 -0.85
CA ASN A 52 -0.22 0.18 0.58
C ASN A 52 0.55 1.42 1.02
N TYR A 53 0.03 2.09 2.04
CA TYR A 53 0.72 3.18 2.72
C TYR A 53 0.99 2.76 4.16
N ILE A 54 2.27 2.56 4.48
CA ILE A 54 2.74 2.08 5.78
C ILE A 54 3.27 3.27 6.57
N CYS A 55 2.62 3.61 7.68
CA CYS A 55 3.04 4.73 8.54
C CYS A 55 4.46 4.52 9.06
N GLU A 56 5.35 5.49 8.84
CA GLU A 56 6.74 5.41 9.31
C GLU A 56 6.84 5.37 10.84
N GLN A 57 5.91 6.03 11.54
CA GLN A 57 5.96 6.17 13.00
C GLN A 57 5.41 4.95 13.76
N CYS A 58 4.29 4.35 13.32
CA CYS A 58 3.64 3.26 14.07
C CYS A 58 3.45 1.96 13.26
N GLY A 59 3.80 1.94 11.98
CA GLY A 59 3.68 0.76 11.13
C GLY A 59 2.25 0.41 10.69
N TYR A 60 1.25 1.23 11.02
CA TYR A 60 -0.13 1.01 10.53
C TYR A 60 -0.17 1.06 9.00
N VAL A 61 -0.88 0.10 8.39
CA VAL A 61 -0.95 -0.05 6.93
C VAL A 61 -2.35 0.32 6.45
N LEU A 62 -2.43 1.34 5.58
CA LEU A 62 -3.64 1.63 4.82
C LEU A 62 -3.61 0.85 3.51
N TRP A 63 -4.72 0.20 3.16
CA TRP A 63 -4.91 -0.56 1.93
C TRP A 63 -5.93 0.14 1.06
N PHE A 64 -5.54 0.46 -0.18
CA PHE A 64 -6.44 1.00 -1.18
C PHE A 64 -6.51 0.02 -2.35
N LEU A 65 -7.70 -0.52 -2.57
CA LEU A 65 -8.05 -1.16 -3.83
C LEU A 65 -8.44 -0.09 -4.83
N GLU A 66 -8.12 -0.29 -6.10
CA GLU A 66 -8.71 0.52 -7.16
C GLU A 66 -10.26 0.42 -7.07
N PRO A 67 -10.98 1.55 -7.08
CA PRO A 67 -12.44 1.58 -6.93
C PRO A 67 -13.21 1.05 -8.14
#